data_AF-A0A2D7C041-F1
#
_entry.id   AF-A0A2D7C041-F1
#
_cell.length_a   1.000
_cell.length_b   1.000
_cell.length_c   1.000
_cell.angle_alpha   90.00
_cell.angle_beta   90.00
_cell.angle_gamma   90.00
#
_symmetry.space_group_name_H-M   'P 1'
#
loop_
_entity.id
_entity.type
_entity.pdbx_description
1 polymer ?
#
loop_
_entity_poly.entity_id
_entity_poly.type
_entity_poly.pdbx_seq_one_letter_code
_entity_poly.pdbx_strand_id
1 'polypeptide(L)' 'MPELNGYQLIYKFDNGYGASVVKHDMSYGGKKGLYEIAVLDSEGDLCYDTPITGDTIGHLTMGDVEQYLAEISLL' A
#
# COMPACT_ATOMS: atom_id res chain seq x y z
N MET A 1 9.03 11.44 16.14
CA MET A 1 8.39 11.87 14.88
C MET A 1 7.05 12.47 15.26
N PRO A 2 6.64 13.64 14.74
CA PRO A 2 5.30 14.15 14.99
C PRO A 2 4.27 13.12 14.52
N GLU A 3 3.17 12.96 15.26
CA GLU A 3 2.05 12.13 14.81
C GLU A 3 1.55 12.66 13.47
N LEU A 4 1.57 11.81 12.43
CA LEU A 4 1.24 12.21 11.06
C LEU A 4 -0.28 12.25 10.80
N ASN A 5 -1.12 12.12 11.85
CA ASN A 5 -2.59 12.01 11.75
C ASN A 5 -3.02 10.97 10.71
N GLY A 6 -2.73 9.70 10.97
CA GLY A 6 -3.02 8.67 10.00
C GLY A 6 -2.97 7.27 10.56
N TYR A 7 -3.10 6.32 9.65
CA TYR A 7 -3.06 4.90 9.96
C TYR A 7 -2.42 4.11 8.82
N GLN A 8 -2.06 2.87 9.16
CA GLN A 8 -1.53 1.87 8.25
C GLN A 8 -2.30 0.57 8.43
N LEU A 9 -2.59 -0.10 7.32
CA LEU A 9 -3.12 -1.46 7.27
C LEU A 9 -2.09 -2.34 6.57
N ILE A 10 -1.78 -3.48 7.18
CA ILE A 10 -0.87 -4.48 6.61
C ILE A 10 -1.69 -5.69 6.18
N TYR A 11 -1.53 -6.07 4.92
CA TYR A 11 -2.13 -7.26 4.33
C TYR A 11 -1.04 -8.28 4.03
N LYS A 12 -1.34 -9.56 4.25
CA LYS A 12 -0.47 -10.69 3.92
C LYS A 12 -1.29 -11.71 3.15
N PHE A 13 -0.73 -12.26 2.09
CA PHE A 13 -1.36 -13.23 1.23
C PHE A 13 -0.55 -14.54 1.21
N ASP A 14 -1.21 -15.65 0.85
CA ASP A 14 -0.61 -16.99 0.85
C ASP A 14 0.47 -17.17 -0.25
N ASN A 15 0.51 -16.28 -1.25
CA ASN A 15 1.51 -16.27 -2.31
C ASN A 15 2.89 -15.74 -1.88
N GLY A 16 3.05 -15.36 -0.61
CA GLY A 16 4.29 -14.81 -0.07
C GLY A 16 4.46 -13.32 -0.29
N TYR A 17 3.47 -12.63 -0.85
CA TYR A 17 3.45 -11.16 -0.92
C TYR A 17 2.45 -10.56 0.07
N GLY A 18 2.58 -9.25 0.28
CA GLY A 18 1.68 -8.47 1.11
C GLY A 18 1.53 -7.05 0.57
N ALA A 19 0.81 -6.23 1.33
CA ALA A 19 0.65 -4.82 1.01
C ALA A 19 0.66 -3.96 2.27
N SER A 20 1.29 -2.79 2.19
CA SER A 20 1.17 -1.72 3.16
C SER A 20 0.27 -0.63 2.58
N VAL A 21 -0.93 -0.47 3.14
CA VAL A 21 -1.87 0.60 2.77
C VAL A 21 -1.80 1.68 3.84
N VAL A 22 -1.52 2.92 3.43
CA VAL A 22 -1.28 4.04 4.34
C VAL A 22 -2.16 5.23 3.98
N LYS A 23 -2.58 5.97 5.00
CA LYS A 23 -3.18 7.30 4.85
C LYS A 23 -2.79 8.18 6.03
N HIS A 24 -2.04 9.25 5.75
CA HIS A 24 -1.64 10.25 6.74
C HIS A 24 -1.44 11.62 6.09
N ASP A 25 -1.30 12.71 6.86
CA ASP A 25 -1.24 14.08 6.31
C ASP A 25 -0.08 14.32 5.32
N MET A 26 0.99 13.52 5.43
CA MET A 26 2.15 13.55 4.53
C MET A 26 2.13 12.51 3.40
N SER A 27 1.10 11.66 3.31
CA SER A 27 1.00 10.60 2.29
C SER A 27 0.46 11.21 1.00
N TYR A 28 0.68 10.53 -0.13
CA TYR A 28 0.19 11.00 -1.43
C TYR A 28 -1.35 11.07 -1.46
N GLY A 29 -1.86 12.30 -1.33
CA GLY A 29 -3.30 12.58 -1.30
C GLY A 29 -3.98 12.42 0.07
N GLY A 30 -3.23 12.16 1.15
CA GLY A 30 -3.80 11.90 2.48
C GLY A 30 -4.68 13.04 3.02
N LYS A 31 -4.24 14.30 2.86
CA LYS A 31 -5.06 15.50 3.20
C LYS A 31 -6.35 15.64 2.38
N LYS A 32 -6.46 14.92 1.25
CA LYS A 32 -7.68 14.83 0.42
C LYS A 32 -8.51 13.58 0.73
N GLY A 33 -8.13 12.81 1.74
CA GLY A 33 -8.81 11.58 2.11
C GLY A 33 -8.38 10.34 1.31
N LEU A 34 -7.34 10.45 0.48
CA LEU A 34 -6.84 9.38 -0.40
C LEU A 34 -5.76 8.53 0.28
N TYR A 35 -5.43 7.41 -0.35
CA TYR A 35 -4.53 6.38 0.14
C TYR A 35 -3.29 6.26 -0.72
N GLU A 36 -2.28 5.57 -0.17
CA GLU A 36 -1.18 5.00 -0.92
C GLU A 36 -0.98 3.53 -0.55
N ILE A 37 -0.45 2.75 -1.48
CA ILE A 37 -0.16 1.32 -1.32
C ILE A 37 1.25 1.01 -1.80
N ALA A 38 1.94 0.16 -1.06
CA ALA A 38 3.22 -0.44 -1.46
C ALA A 38 3.14 -1.97 -1.32
N VAL A 39 3.81 -2.69 -2.22
CA VAL A 39 3.92 -4.15 -2.15
C VAL A 39 4.95 -4.52 -1.08
N LEU A 40 4.65 -5.57 -0.32
CA LEU A 40 5.55 -6.16 0.66
C LEU A 40 5.97 -7.57 0.22
N ASP A 41 7.18 -7.97 0.54
CA ASP A 41 7.65 -9.34 0.37
C ASP A 41 7.22 -10.26 1.53
N SER A 42 7.72 -11.50 1.53
CA SER A 42 7.37 -12.52 2.52
C SER A 42 7.88 -12.22 3.92
N GLU A 43 8.91 -11.38 4.04
CA GLU A 43 9.46 -10.92 5.32
C GLU A 43 8.68 -9.70 5.84
N GLY A 44 7.90 -9.06 4.97
CA GLY A 44 7.11 -7.88 5.26
C GLY A 44 7.84 -6.58 4.92
N ASP A 45 8.95 -6.66 4.18
CA ASP A 45 9.73 -5.51 3.72
C ASP A 45 9.22 -5.01 2.36
N LEU A 46 9.52 -3.75 2.02
CA LEU A 46 9.06 -3.14 0.76
C LEU A 46 9.66 -3.87 -0.44
N CYS A 47 8.78 -4.38 -1.30
CA CYS A 47 9.15 -5.08 -2.51
C CYS A 47 9.02 -4.15 -3.73
N TYR A 48 10.16 -3.77 -4.30
CA TYR A 48 10.23 -2.90 -5.48
C TYR A 48 10.42 -3.66 -6.80
N ASP A 49 10.57 -4.98 -6.74
CA ASP A 49 10.77 -5.84 -7.92
C ASP A 49 9.51 -6.65 -8.21
N THR A 50 8.41 -5.94 -8.52
CA THR A 50 7.12 -6.55 -8.86
C THR A 50 6.59 -6.01 -10.18
N PRO A 51 5.83 -6.81 -10.95
CA PRO A 51 5.21 -6.33 -12.19
C PRO A 51 4.05 -5.35 -11.94
N ILE A 52 3.57 -5.22 -10.70
CA ILE A 52 2.50 -4.29 -10.32
C ILE A 52 3.08 -2.87 -10.20
N THR A 53 4.15 -2.72 -9.43
CA THR A 53 4.83 -1.44 -9.25
C THR A 53 6.26 -1.64 -8.75
N GLY A 54 7.13 -0.71 -9.14
CA GLY A 54 8.48 -0.58 -8.58
C GLY A 54 8.61 0.52 -7.52
N ASP A 55 7.49 1.11 -7.08
CA ASP A 55 7.43 2.15 -6.05
C ASP A 55 6.03 2.20 -5.39
N THR A 56 5.85 3.07 -4.39
CA THR A 56 4.56 3.34 -3.75
C THR A 56 3.60 4.02 -4.72
N ILE A 57 2.37 3.51 -4.82
CA ILE A 57 1.31 4.11 -5.64
C ILE A 57 0.44 4.99 -4.76
N GLY A 58 0.34 6.27 -5.07
CA GLY A 58 -0.39 7.27 -4.28
C GLY A 58 -1.66 7.80 -4.93
N HIS A 59 -2.39 8.67 -4.21
CA HIS A 59 -3.62 9.32 -4.65
C HIS A 59 -4.78 8.35 -4.97
N LEU A 60 -4.88 7.26 -4.21
CA LEU A 60 -5.84 6.20 -4.44
C LEU A 60 -7.14 6.42 -3.67
N THR A 61 -8.27 6.09 -4.29
CA THR A 61 -9.51 5.83 -3.56
C THR A 61 -9.45 4.44 -2.91
N MET A 62 -10.37 4.12 -1.99
CA MET A 62 -10.42 2.76 -1.44
C MET A 62 -10.73 1.71 -2.52
N GLY A 63 -11.54 2.05 -3.53
CA GLY A 63 -11.80 1.14 -4.65
C GLY A 63 -10.57 0.85 -5.51
N ASP A 64 -9.67 1.83 -5.66
CA ASP A 64 -8.38 1.60 -6.34
C ASP A 64 -7.45 0.73 -5.47
N VAL A 65 -7.42 0.97 -4.15
CA VAL A 65 -6.69 0.11 -3.20
C VAL A 65 -7.17 -1.33 -3.27
N GLU A 66 -8.48 -1.57 -3.30
CA GLU A 66 -9.07 -2.92 -3.40
C GLU A 66 -8.64 -3.63 -4.70
N GLN A 67 -8.53 -2.91 -5.82
CA GLN A 67 -8.03 -3.47 -7.07
C GLN A 67 -6.57 -3.89 -6.95
N TYR A 68 -5.70 -3.05 -6.40
CA TYR A 68 -4.30 -3.42 -6.20
C TYR A 68 -4.12 -4.55 -5.19
N LEU A 69 -4.92 -4.61 -4.13
CA LEU A 69 -4.90 -5.74 -3.20
C LEU A 69 -5.25 -7.06 -3.91
N ALA A 70 -6.24 -7.03 -4.81
CA ALA A 70 -6.58 -8.19 -5.62
C ALA A 70 -5.43 -8.58 -6.56
N GLU A 71 -4.79 -7.62 -7.25
CA GLU A 71 -3.63 -7.88 -8.11
C GLU A 71 -2.45 -8.48 -7.33
N ILE A 72 -2.10 -7.91 -6.17
CA ILE A 72 -1.00 -8.39 -5.32
C ILE A 72 -1.28 -9.81 -4.84
N SER A 73 -2.55 -10.14 -4.53
CA SER A 73 -2.93 -11.50 -4.11
C SER A 73 -2.81 -12.56 -5.19
N LEU A 74 -2.65 -12.15 -6.45
CA LEU A 74 -2.56 -13.02 -7.64
C LEU A 74 -1.15 -13.07 -8.25
N LEU A 75 -0.17 -12.38 -7.66
CA LEU A 75 1.25 -12.57 -7.97
C LEU A 75 1.69 -14.02 -7.71
#